data_AF-A0A0S8H6X2-F1
#
_entry.id   AF-A0A0S8H6X2-F1
#
_cell.length_a   1.000
_cell.length_b   1.000
_cell.length_c   1.000
_cell.angle_alpha   90.00
_cell.angle_beta   90.00
_cell.angle_gamma   90.00
#
_symmetry.space_group_name_H-M   'P 1'
#
loop_
_entity.id
_entity.type
_entity.pdbx_description
1 polymer ?
#
loop_
_entity_poly.entity_id
_entity_poly.type
_entity_poly.pdbx_seq_one_letter_code
_entity_poly.pdbx_strand_id
1 'polypeptide(L)' 'LARSYVLSSSGWYRIHSPGIGEPDAHTLARIENEPLAIARLSVARMNEALVRLAGSGLR' A
#
# COMPACT_ATOMS: atom_id res chain seq x y z
N LEU A 1 -13.09 14.08 -14.66
CA LEU A 1 -11.80 13.65 -15.25
C LEU A 1 -11.42 12.32 -14.61
N ALA A 2 -11.47 11.20 -15.35
CA ALA A 2 -11.05 9.89 -14.85
C ALA A 2 -9.53 9.74 -15.03
N ARG A 3 -8.81 9.32 -13.99
CA ARG A 3 -7.37 9.03 -14.03
C ARG A 3 -7.15 7.53 -13.94
N SER A 4 -6.35 6.98 -14.85
CA SER A 4 -6.00 5.55 -14.87
C SER A 4 -4.61 5.36 -14.29
N TYR A 5 -4.48 4.45 -13.32
CA TYR A 5 -3.22 4.12 -12.67
C TYR A 5 -2.80 2.70 -13.07
N VAL A 6 -1.55 2.55 -13.53
CA VAL A 6 -0.98 1.24 -13.90
C VAL A 6 0.14 0.91 -12.93
N LEU A 7 0.04 -0.24 -12.27
CA LEU A 7 1.09 -0.78 -11.42
C LEU A 7 2.06 -1.59 -12.28
N SER A 8 3.33 -1.18 -12.33
CA SER A 8 4.42 -1.90 -13.00
C SER A 8 5.44 -2.37 -11.97
N SER A 9 5.87 -3.62 -12.07
CA SER A 9 6.91 -4.24 -11.24
C SER A 9 8.04 -4.74 -12.14
N SER A 10 9.29 -4.54 -11.73
CA SER A 10 10.51 -4.97 -12.44
C SER A 10 10.81 -6.47 -12.35
N GLY A 11 9.87 -7.28 -11.86
CA GLY A 11 9.90 -8.73 -12.01
C GLY A 11 10.55 -9.53 -10.88
N TRP A 12 11.20 -8.88 -9.91
CA TRP A 12 11.72 -9.58 -8.72
C TRP A 12 10.62 -9.97 -7.72
N TYR A 13 9.48 -9.27 -7.75
CA TYR A 13 8.30 -9.58 -6.97
C TYR A 13 7.09 -9.68 -7.89
N ARG A 14 6.52 -10.89 -7.98
CA ARG A 14 5.24 -11.11 -8.66
C ARG A 14 4.11 -10.65 -7.75
N ILE A 15 3.46 -9.55 -8.10
CA ILE A 15 2.30 -9.05 -7.37
C ILE A 15 1.09 -9.84 -7.84
N HIS A 16 0.59 -10.75 -7.00
CA HIS A 16 -0.70 -11.40 -7.22
C HIS A 16 -1.81 -10.46 -6.73
N SER A 17 -2.27 -9.56 -7.59
CA SER A 17 -3.54 -8.87 -7.40
C SER A 17 -4.52 -9.27 -8.49
N PRO A 18 -5.83 -9.32 -8.22
CA PRO A 18 -6.84 -9.33 -9.27
C PRO A 18 -6.60 -8.14 -10.20
N GLY A 19 -6.78 -8.32 -11.52
CA GLY A 19 -6.60 -7.26 -12.52
C GLY A 19 -7.68 -6.17 -12.46
N ILE A 20 -8.57 -6.25 -11.47
CA ILE A 20 -9.72 -5.37 -11.25
C ILE A 20 -9.81 -5.11 -9.76
N GLY A 21 -9.80 -3.84 -9.37
CA GLY A 21 -9.93 -3.40 -7.99
C GLY A 21 -10.26 -1.92 -7.96
N GLU A 22 -11.03 -1.52 -6.96
CA GLU A 22 -11.27 -0.10 -6.68
C GLU A 22 -9.92 0.55 -6.31
N PRO A 23 -9.48 1.58 -7.05
CA PRO A 23 -8.26 2.28 -6.71
C PRO A 23 -8.47 3.02 -5.37
N ASP A 24 -7.56 2.83 -4.43
CA ASP A 24 -7.49 3.66 -3.23
C ASP A 24 -6.98 5.06 -3.64
N ALA A 25 -7.91 5.88 -4.12
CA ALA A 25 -7.65 7.21 -4.63
C ALA A 25 -6.98 8.11 -3.59
N HIS A 26 -7.29 7.91 -2.30
CA HIS A 26 -6.66 8.65 -1.22
C HIS A 26 -5.18 8.27 -1.09
N THR A 27 -4.85 6.98 -1.03
CA THR A 27 -3.46 6.52 -1.03
C THR A 27 -2.70 7.00 -2.27
N LEU A 28 -3.32 6.94 -3.45
CA LEU A 28 -2.70 7.41 -4.70
C LEU A 28 -2.44 8.92 -4.70
N ALA A 29 -3.39 9.73 -4.22
CA ALA A 29 -3.21 11.17 -4.09
C ALA A 29 -2.06 11.52 -3.13
N ARG A 30 -1.89 10.77 -2.05
CA ARG A 30 -0.75 10.95 -1.13
C ARG A 30 0.58 10.60 -1.79
N ILE A 31 0.63 9.53 -2.58
CA ILE A 31 1.84 9.14 -3.33
C ILE A 31 2.23 10.21 -4.35
N GLU A 32 1.25 10.82 -5.01
CA GLU A 32 1.47 11.86 -6.02
C GLU A 32 1.98 13.19 -5.41
N ASN A 33 1.49 13.56 -4.22
CA ASN A 33 1.69 14.91 -3.68
C ASN A 33 2.63 14.98 -2.46
N GLU A 34 2.90 13.88 -1.75
CA GLU A 34 3.74 13.90 -0.55
C GLU A 34 5.14 13.31 -0.82
N PRO A 35 6.22 13.98 -0.41
CA PRO A 35 7.56 13.41 -0.48
C PRO A 35 7.65 12.16 0.41
N LEU A 36 8.32 11.12 -0.09
CA LEU A 36 8.54 9.83 0.60
C LEU A 36 7.25 9.11 1.04
N ALA A 37 6.10 9.39 0.42
CA ALA A 37 4.81 8.82 0.77
C ALA A 37 4.82 7.28 0.84
N ILE A 38 5.43 6.61 -0.14
CA ILE A 38 5.50 5.15 -0.20
C ILE A 38 6.20 4.57 1.04
N ALA A 39 7.34 5.15 1.43
CA ALA A 39 8.09 4.69 2.60
C ALA A 39 7.28 4.91 3.89
N ARG A 40 6.69 6.10 4.06
CA ARG A 40 5.87 6.44 5.23
C ARG A 40 4.64 5.53 5.37
N LEU A 41 3.93 5.29 4.27
CA LEU A 41 2.77 4.38 4.24
C LEU A 41 3.18 2.94 4.55
N SER A 42 4.33 2.49 4.03
CA SER A 42 4.85 1.15 4.30
C SER A 42 5.16 0.95 5.78
N VAL A 43 5.82 1.92 6.42
CA VAL A 43 6.11 1.89 7.86
C VAL A 43 4.82 1.91 8.68
N ALA A 44 3.84 2.76 8.33
CA ALA A 44 2.57 2.80 9.04
C ALA A 44 1.84 1.44 9.00
N ARG A 45 1.76 0.81 7.82
CA ARG A 45 1.16 -0.52 7.65
C ARG A 45 1.90 -1.60 8.43
N MET A 46 3.24 -1.54 8.47
CA MET A 46 4.05 -2.46 9.25
C MET A 46 3.80 -2.29 10.75
N ASN A 47 3.74 -1.05 11.24
CA ASN A 47 3.43 -0.77 12.64
C ASN A 47 2.04 -1.29 13.03
N GLU A 48 1.02 -1.07 12.18
CA GLU A 48 -0.33 -1.63 12.40
C GLU A 48 -0.34 -3.17 12.41
N ALA A 49 0.44 -3.81 11.54
CA ALA A 49 0.58 -5.26 11.53
C ALA A 49 1.25 -5.77 12.82
N LEU A 50 2.29 -5.09 13.29
CA LEU A 50 2.97 -5.41 14.54
C LEU A 50 2.06 -5.23 15.75
N VAL A 51 1.25 -4.16 15.80
CA VAL A 51 0.25 -3.97 16.86
C VAL A 51 -0.78 -5.10 16.85
N ARG A 52 -1.28 -5.49 15.67
CA ARG A 52 -2.20 -6.63 15.55
C ARG A 52 -1.56 -7.95 15.96
N LEU A 53 -0.30 -8.17 15.62
CA LEU A 53 0.45 -9.35 16.02
C LEU A 53 0.69 -9.39 17.54
N ALA A 54 1.13 -8.27 18.12
CA ALA A 54 1.33 -8.14 19.57
C ALA A 54 0.02 -8.31 20.35
N GLY A 55 -1.09 -7.78 19.83
CA GLY A 55 -2.43 -7.96 20.41
C GLY A 55 -3.01 -9.37 20.24
N SER A 56 -2.50 -10.16 19.28
CA SER A 56 -2.94 -11.55 19.05
C SER A 56 -2.03 -12.61 19.71
N GLY A 57 -0.82 -12.23 20.16
CA GLY A 57 0.21 -13.12 20.69
C GLY A 57 0.48 -13.03 22.20
N LEU A 58 -0.39 -12.42 23.00
CA LEU A 58 -0.26 -12.34 24.48
C LEU A 58 -1.50 -12.91 25.19
N ARG A 59 -1.99 -14.07 24.72
CA ARG A 59 -2.89 -14.93 25.48
C ARG A 59 -2.32 -16.33 25.59
#